data_AF-A0A366S7T0-F1
#
_entry.id   AF-A0A366S7T0-F1
#
_cell.length_a   1.000
_cell.length_b   1.000
_cell.length_c   1.000
_cell.angle_alpha   90.00
_cell.angle_beta   90.00
_cell.angle_gamma   90.00
#
_symmetry.space_group_name_H-M   'P 1'
#
loop_
_entity.id
_entity.type
_entity.pdbx_description
1 polymer ?
#
loop_
_entity_poly.entity_id
_entity_poly.type
_entity_poly.pdbx_seq_one_letter_code
_entity_poly.pdbx_strand_id
1 'polypeptide(L)'
;MEICTEADLTSVSQRLHNHFATLTLDRQNRVGLLKKTSWALYDKEYMGRLIDDIATSINELEKVFPVAPQAIQRLARMEVEELNDEHELKMLQDVTKGLDPVLKDMTEHRLQELTGKNSAGRVAGNGSVNIGHTFVKDSFVQGQGPRDNTTNHVDEIDGGEKSRVNVGNTYGGKGFWD
;
A
#
# COMPACT_ATOMS: atom_id res chain seq x y z
N MET A 1 31.56 -8.32 -11.43
CA MET A 1 30.75 -7.60 -10.42
C MET A 1 29.72 -6.84 -11.20
N GLU A 2 28.46 -7.22 -11.07
CA GLU A 2 27.36 -6.58 -11.79
C GLU A 2 27.03 -5.28 -11.05
N ILE A 3 27.00 -4.17 -11.77
CA ILE A 3 26.65 -2.86 -11.21
C ILE A 3 25.16 -2.71 -11.46
N CYS A 4 24.35 -2.83 -10.41
CA CYS A 4 22.92 -2.55 -10.49
C CYS A 4 22.69 -1.03 -10.58
N THR A 5 21.84 -0.63 -11.49
CA THR A 5 21.44 0.74 -11.78
C THR A 5 19.91 0.86 -11.73
N GLU A 6 19.38 2.07 -11.86
CA GLU A 6 17.92 2.29 -11.93
C GLU A 6 17.29 1.52 -13.11
N ALA A 7 18.03 1.32 -14.20
CA ALA A 7 17.55 0.58 -15.37
C ALA A 7 17.32 -0.92 -15.08
N ASP A 8 17.87 -1.44 -13.98
CA ASP A 8 17.73 -2.83 -13.56
C ASP A 8 16.53 -3.03 -12.61
N LEU A 9 15.82 -1.94 -12.25
CA LEU A 9 14.60 -2.02 -11.44
C LEU A 9 13.43 -2.60 -12.24
N THR A 10 12.58 -3.36 -11.56
CA THR A 10 11.28 -3.75 -12.14
C THR A 10 10.40 -2.51 -12.34
N SER A 11 9.39 -2.60 -13.22
CA SER A 11 8.53 -1.46 -13.53
C SER A 11 7.83 -0.86 -12.30
N VAL A 12 7.39 -1.70 -11.34
CA VAL A 12 6.77 -1.25 -10.08
C VAL A 12 7.81 -0.55 -9.20
N SER A 13 8.97 -1.16 -9.02
CA SER A 13 10.06 -0.59 -8.21
C SER A 13 10.56 0.74 -8.77
N GLN A 14 10.65 0.86 -10.11
CA GLN A 14 11.10 2.08 -10.76
C GLN A 14 10.11 3.24 -10.58
N ARG A 15 8.80 2.97 -10.71
CA ARG A 15 7.77 4.00 -10.47
C ARG A 15 7.79 4.47 -9.02
N LEU A 16 7.87 3.54 -8.07
CA LEU A 16 7.98 3.87 -6.65
C LEU A 16 9.26 4.66 -6.33
N HIS A 17 10.39 4.26 -6.91
CA HIS A 17 11.66 4.98 -6.78
C HIS A 17 11.55 6.42 -7.27
N ASN A 18 11.01 6.62 -8.46
CA ASN A 18 10.85 7.94 -9.07
C ASN A 18 9.87 8.84 -8.33
N HIS A 19 8.80 8.26 -7.77
CA HIS A 19 7.86 8.95 -6.91
C HIS A 19 8.56 9.56 -5.69
N PHE A 20 9.25 8.73 -4.90
CA PHE A 20 9.95 9.19 -3.69
C PHE A 20 11.15 10.09 -3.99
N ALA A 21 11.84 9.87 -5.12
CA ALA A 21 12.91 10.76 -5.57
C ALA A 21 12.38 12.17 -5.88
N THR A 22 11.28 12.26 -6.63
CA THR A 22 10.63 13.54 -6.97
C THR A 22 10.15 14.26 -5.72
N LEU A 23 9.45 13.55 -4.85
CA LEU A 23 8.92 14.07 -3.59
C LEU A 23 10.02 14.63 -2.68
N THR A 24 11.17 13.95 -2.62
CA THR A 24 12.33 14.41 -1.85
C THR A 24 12.93 15.68 -2.47
N LEU A 25 13.06 15.73 -3.79
CA LEU A 25 13.62 16.90 -4.50
C LEU A 25 12.75 18.15 -4.33
N ASP A 26 11.43 18.00 -4.41
CA ASP A 26 10.50 19.12 -4.24
C ASP A 26 10.52 19.66 -2.81
N ARG A 27 10.64 18.79 -1.79
CA ARG A 27 10.79 19.19 -0.38
C ARG A 27 12.10 19.89 -0.07
N GLN A 28 13.18 19.48 -0.74
CA GLN A 28 14.49 20.08 -0.58
C GLN A 28 14.65 21.38 -1.37
N ASN A 29 13.56 22.04 -1.80
CA ASN A 29 13.56 23.29 -2.57
C ASN A 29 14.43 23.26 -3.82
N ARG A 30 14.68 22.06 -4.39
CA ARG A 30 15.64 21.85 -5.47
C ARG A 30 17.00 22.51 -5.19
N VAL A 31 17.39 22.61 -3.91
CA VAL A 31 18.66 23.22 -3.49
C VAL A 31 19.74 22.58 -4.34
N GLY A 32 20.43 23.40 -5.12
CA GLY A 32 21.43 22.95 -6.08
C GLY A 32 22.49 22.16 -5.33
N LEU A 33 22.34 20.84 -5.33
CA LEU A 33 23.35 19.94 -4.80
C LEU A 33 24.57 20.19 -5.66
N LEU A 34 25.58 20.85 -5.08
CA LEU A 34 26.94 20.87 -5.63
C LEU A 34 27.21 19.48 -6.19
N LYS A 35 27.62 19.42 -7.46
CA LYS A 35 27.76 18.20 -8.26
C LYS A 35 28.38 17.08 -7.42
N LYS A 36 27.53 16.19 -6.89
CA LYS A 36 27.98 15.10 -6.04
C LYS A 36 28.77 14.14 -6.92
N THR A 37 29.91 13.68 -6.44
CA THR A 37 30.65 12.61 -7.11
C THR A 37 29.88 11.30 -6.95
N SER A 38 29.57 10.63 -8.05
CA SER A 38 28.95 9.31 -8.01
C SER A 38 29.90 8.29 -7.40
N TRP A 39 29.38 7.44 -6.53
CA TRP A 39 30.10 6.33 -5.89
C TRP A 39 29.14 5.15 -5.72
N ALA A 40 29.68 3.96 -5.55
CA ALA A 40 28.90 2.73 -5.43
C ALA A 40 29.08 2.09 -4.05
N LEU A 41 27.99 1.53 -3.52
CA LEU A 41 28.00 0.64 -2.36
C LEU A 41 28.18 -0.80 -2.87
N TYR A 42 29.27 -1.43 -2.47
CA TYR A 42 29.66 -2.75 -2.97
C TYR A 42 29.13 -3.93 -2.14
N ASP A 43 28.61 -3.64 -0.94
CA ASP A 43 28.24 -4.65 0.04
C ASP A 43 26.86 -4.35 0.64
N LYS A 44 25.99 -5.34 0.55
CA LYS A 44 24.61 -5.31 1.06
C LYS A 44 24.58 -5.07 2.58
N GLU A 45 25.52 -5.62 3.34
CA GLU A 45 25.54 -5.45 4.79
C GLU A 45 25.84 -4.01 5.20
N TYR A 46 26.76 -3.36 4.49
CA TYR A 46 27.06 -1.94 4.73
C TYR A 46 25.90 -1.05 4.29
N MET A 47 25.24 -1.37 3.17
CA MET A 47 24.04 -0.65 2.74
C MET A 47 22.91 -0.78 3.78
N GLY A 48 22.68 -1.99 4.31
CA GLY A 48 21.68 -2.23 5.37
C GLY A 48 21.98 -1.41 6.62
N ARG A 49 23.22 -1.45 7.12
CA ARG A 49 23.65 -0.64 8.28
C ARG A 49 23.44 0.85 8.05
N LEU A 50 23.78 1.36 6.86
CA LEU A 50 23.58 2.78 6.53
C LEU A 50 22.09 3.17 6.61
N ILE A 51 21.19 2.31 6.12
CA ILE A 51 19.74 2.55 6.19
C ILE A 51 19.27 2.57 7.66
N ASP A 52 19.70 1.60 8.46
CA ASP A 52 19.34 1.49 9.88
C ASP A 52 19.85 2.69 10.70
N ASP A 53 21.09 3.13 10.44
CA ASP A 53 21.71 4.28 11.11
C ASP A 53 20.98 5.59 10.77
N ILE A 54 20.56 5.76 9.51
CA ILE A 54 19.76 6.92 9.08
C ILE A 54 18.39 6.90 9.76
N ALA A 55 17.69 5.76 9.75
CA ALA A 55 16.38 5.62 10.40
C ALA A 55 16.47 5.91 11.91
N THR A 56 17.51 5.39 12.57
CA THR A 56 17.79 5.67 13.99
C THR A 56 18.04 7.16 14.22
N SER A 57 18.84 7.80 13.38
CA SER A 57 19.12 9.23 13.49
C SER A 57 17.88 10.10 13.33
N ILE A 58 16.98 9.75 12.41
CA ILE A 58 15.68 10.43 12.23
C ILE A 58 14.81 10.24 13.47
N ASN A 59 14.71 9.02 14.00
CA ASN A 59 13.94 8.74 15.22
C ASN A 59 14.47 9.56 16.43
N GLU A 60 15.78 9.70 16.58
CA GLU A 60 16.36 10.55 17.63
C GLU A 60 16.09 12.05 17.37
N LEU A 61 16.11 12.48 16.11
CA LEU A 61 15.79 13.87 15.75
C LEU A 61 14.34 14.24 16.14
N GLU A 62 13.39 13.34 15.89
CA GLU A 62 11.98 13.53 16.27
C GLU A 62 11.77 13.57 17.79
N LYS A 63 12.62 12.89 18.58
CA LYS A 63 12.58 12.97 20.04
C LYS A 63 13.10 14.31 20.55
N VAL A 64 14.14 14.86 19.91
CA VAL A 64 14.74 16.16 20.29
C VAL A 64 13.85 17.34 19.89
N PHE A 65 13.19 17.24 18.74
CA PHE A 65 12.26 18.25 18.25
C PHE A 65 10.84 17.69 18.30
N PRO A 66 10.04 18.01 19.34
CA PRO A 66 8.68 17.49 19.47
C PRO A 66 7.78 18.11 18.39
N VAL A 67 7.81 17.51 17.20
CA VAL A 67 6.86 17.78 16.14
C VAL A 67 5.53 17.19 16.58
N ALA A 68 4.44 17.92 16.38
CA ALA A 68 3.11 17.39 16.65
C ALA A 68 2.93 16.09 15.84
N PRO A 69 2.63 14.93 16.47
CA PRO A 69 2.49 13.65 15.76
C PRO A 69 1.50 13.71 14.59
N GLN A 70 0.48 14.56 14.72
CA GLN A 70 -0.50 14.84 13.68
C GLN A 70 0.11 15.45 12.41
N ALA A 71 1.18 16.25 12.53
CA ALA A 71 1.87 16.83 11.39
C ALA A 71 2.66 15.76 10.62
N ILE A 72 3.38 14.88 11.33
CA ILE A 72 4.13 13.77 10.72
C ILE A 72 3.16 12.82 9.99
N GLN A 73 2.07 12.41 10.64
CA GLN A 73 1.04 11.57 10.03
C GLN A 73 0.39 12.25 8.80
N ARG A 74 0.13 13.56 8.86
CA ARG A 74 -0.42 14.29 7.72
C ARG A 74 0.56 14.31 6.53
N LEU A 75 1.85 14.52 6.79
CA LEU A 75 2.88 14.50 5.75
C LEU A 75 3.02 13.10 5.12
N ALA A 76 3.09 12.05 5.95
CA ALA A 76 3.14 10.67 5.47
C ALA A 76 1.89 10.29 4.67
N ARG A 77 0.71 10.77 5.07
CA ARG A 77 -0.52 10.57 4.30
C ARG A 77 -0.44 11.19 2.91
N MET A 78 0.01 12.44 2.83
CA MET A 78 0.15 13.13 1.55
C MET A 78 1.14 12.41 0.61
N GLU A 79 2.18 11.77 1.15
CA GLU A 79 3.15 11.00 0.36
C GLU A 79 2.55 9.78 -0.32
N VAL A 80 1.59 9.11 0.34
CA VAL A 80 0.96 7.88 -0.16
C VAL A 80 -0.35 8.13 -0.91
N GLU A 81 -0.97 9.30 -0.75
CA GLU A 81 -2.23 9.64 -1.39
C GLU A 81 -2.14 9.66 -2.93
N GLU A 82 -0.97 10.05 -3.45
CA GLU A 82 -0.67 10.06 -4.89
C GLU A 82 -0.51 8.63 -5.48
N LEU A 83 -0.29 7.62 -4.63
CA LEU A 83 -0.18 6.23 -5.03
C LEU A 83 -1.57 5.59 -5.18
N ASN A 84 -1.85 5.11 -6.39
CA ASN A 84 -3.15 4.53 -6.79
C ASN A 84 -3.04 3.09 -7.33
N ASP A 85 -1.84 2.50 -7.23
CA ASP A 85 -1.55 1.15 -7.67
C ASP A 85 -1.34 0.24 -6.44
N GLU A 86 -2.07 -0.87 -6.41
CA GLU A 86 -2.04 -1.83 -5.31
C GLU A 86 -0.65 -2.49 -5.16
N HIS A 87 0.05 -2.75 -6.26
CA HIS A 87 1.37 -3.36 -6.22
C HIS A 87 2.43 -2.39 -5.70
N GLU A 88 2.33 -1.11 -6.04
CA GLU A 88 3.18 -0.05 -5.48
C GLU A 88 2.99 0.10 -3.98
N LEU A 89 1.74 0.11 -3.51
CA LEU A 89 1.43 0.21 -2.08
C LEU A 89 1.88 -1.03 -1.30
N LYS A 90 1.69 -2.24 -1.84
CA LYS A 90 2.20 -3.47 -1.21
C LYS A 90 3.73 -3.45 -1.11
N MET A 91 4.41 -3.06 -2.18
CA MET A 91 5.87 -2.92 -2.18
C MET A 91 6.31 -1.87 -1.15
N LEU A 92 5.63 -0.72 -1.08
CA LEU A 92 5.92 0.33 -0.11
C LEU A 92 5.73 -0.16 1.34
N GLN A 93 4.66 -0.90 1.61
CA GLN A 93 4.40 -1.50 2.92
C GLN A 93 5.53 -2.46 3.34
N ASP A 94 6.01 -3.28 2.40
CA ASP A 94 7.09 -4.23 2.66
C ASP A 94 8.42 -3.52 2.97
N VAL A 95 8.79 -2.50 2.20
CA VAL A 95 10.06 -1.78 2.39
C VAL A 95 10.07 -0.86 3.61
N THR A 96 8.92 -0.35 4.03
CA THR A 96 8.81 0.53 5.22
C THR A 96 8.79 -0.24 6.53
N LYS A 97 8.58 -1.56 6.48
CA LYS A 97 8.48 -2.41 7.65
C LYS A 97 9.77 -2.37 8.49
N GLY A 98 9.64 -1.84 9.71
CA GLY A 98 10.75 -1.72 10.65
C GLY A 98 11.66 -0.51 10.42
N LEU A 99 11.44 0.26 9.36
CA LEU A 99 12.20 1.49 9.06
C LEU A 99 11.37 2.75 9.33
N ASP A 100 10.14 2.79 8.81
CA ASP A 100 9.23 3.93 8.94
C ASP A 100 7.83 3.44 9.29
N PRO A 101 7.50 3.31 10.60
CA PRO A 101 6.20 2.83 11.05
C PRO A 101 5.04 3.74 10.62
N VAL A 102 5.27 5.05 10.56
CA VAL A 102 4.20 6.00 10.20
C VAL A 102 3.83 5.85 8.74
N LEU A 103 4.83 5.78 7.85
CA LEU A 103 4.61 5.59 6.42
C LEU A 103 4.02 4.21 6.13
N LYS A 104 4.46 3.16 6.83
CA LYS A 104 3.86 1.82 6.74
C LYS A 104 2.37 1.87 7.06
N ASP A 105 1.99 2.49 8.17
CA ASP A 105 0.59 2.51 8.61
C ASP A 105 -0.29 3.35 7.67
N MET A 106 0.22 4.49 7.16
CA MET A 106 -0.50 5.26 6.14
C MET A 106 -0.65 4.50 4.82
N THR A 107 0.37 3.75 4.42
CA THR A 107 0.31 2.87 3.23
C THR A 107 -0.74 1.77 3.41
N GLU A 108 -0.81 1.18 4.60
CA GLU A 108 -1.80 0.15 4.95
C GLU A 108 -3.23 0.70 4.90
N HIS A 109 -3.45 1.90 5.45
CA HIS A 109 -4.73 2.60 5.32
C HIS A 109 -5.09 2.88 3.86
N ARG A 110 -4.14 3.38 3.06
CA ARG A 110 -4.36 3.67 1.64
C ARG A 110 -4.71 2.41 0.85
N LEU A 111 -4.04 1.30 1.13
CA LEU A 111 -4.31 0.01 0.51
C LEU A 111 -5.73 -0.48 0.82
N GLN A 112 -6.19 -0.31 2.06
CA GLN A 112 -7.57 -0.61 2.46
C GLN A 112 -8.59 0.29 1.75
N GLU A 113 -8.30 1.58 1.56
CA GLU A 113 -9.17 2.49 0.81
C GLU A 113 -9.31 2.08 -0.67
N LEU A 114 -8.23 1.63 -1.30
CA LEU A 114 -8.25 1.24 -2.71
C LEU A 114 -8.96 -0.09 -2.98
N THR A 115 -8.92 -1.02 -2.02
CA THR A 115 -9.46 -2.38 -2.20
C THR A 115 -10.93 -2.52 -1.81
N GLY A 116 -11.54 -1.45 -1.27
CA GLY A 116 -12.87 -1.55 -0.66
C GLY A 116 -12.87 -2.45 0.57
N LYS A 117 -13.97 -2.51 1.31
CA LYS A 117 -14.06 -3.31 2.54
C LYS A 117 -15.37 -4.09 2.61
N ASN A 118 -15.30 -5.41 2.56
CA ASN A 118 -16.44 -6.28 2.80
C ASN A 118 -16.27 -6.97 4.16
N SER A 119 -17.26 -6.87 5.05
CA SER A 119 -17.15 -7.42 6.40
C SER A 119 -18.49 -7.89 6.96
N ALA A 120 -18.45 -8.91 7.82
CA ALA A 120 -19.59 -9.38 8.60
C ALA A 120 -19.19 -9.50 10.08
N GLY A 121 -20.10 -9.19 11.01
CA GLY A 121 -19.90 -9.38 12.44
C GLY A 121 -20.06 -10.83 12.85
N ARG A 122 -21.26 -11.26 13.25
CA ARG A 122 -21.56 -12.67 13.53
C ARG A 122 -22.12 -13.36 12.29
N VAL A 123 -21.59 -14.54 11.97
CA VAL A 123 -22.16 -15.43 10.95
C VAL A 123 -22.59 -16.72 11.61
N ALA A 124 -23.90 -17.01 11.56
CA ALA A 124 -24.54 -18.17 12.15
C ALA A 124 -25.50 -18.84 11.17
N GLY A 125 -25.79 -20.11 11.43
CA GLY A 125 -26.69 -20.94 10.63
C GLY A 125 -25.97 -21.85 9.63
N ASN A 126 -26.77 -22.58 8.84
CA ASN A 126 -26.31 -23.63 7.92
C ASN A 126 -26.34 -23.18 6.44
N GLY A 127 -26.59 -21.90 6.20
CA GLY A 127 -26.58 -21.31 4.86
C GLY A 127 -25.19 -21.13 4.26
N SER A 128 -25.13 -20.79 2.98
CA SER A 128 -23.88 -20.43 2.29
C SER A 128 -23.65 -18.92 2.35
N VAL A 129 -22.49 -18.49 2.85
CA VAL A 129 -22.15 -17.07 2.99
C VAL A 129 -20.85 -16.78 2.25
N ASN A 130 -20.88 -15.78 1.36
CA ASN A 130 -19.70 -15.21 0.74
C ASN A 130 -19.46 -13.78 1.27
N ILE A 131 -18.24 -13.49 1.69
CA ILE A 131 -17.82 -12.14 2.10
C ILE A 131 -16.68 -11.74 1.17
N GLY A 132 -16.97 -10.83 0.24
CA GLY A 132 -16.05 -10.45 -0.82
C GLY A 132 -16.77 -10.16 -2.13
N HIS A 133 -16.02 -9.65 -3.10
CA HIS A 133 -16.53 -9.43 -4.45
C HIS A 133 -16.66 -10.76 -5.21
N THR A 134 -17.74 -10.90 -5.97
CA THR A 134 -17.94 -12.02 -6.89
C THR A 134 -17.68 -11.55 -8.31
N PHE A 135 -16.82 -12.26 -9.04
CA PHE A 135 -16.50 -11.95 -10.43
C PHE A 135 -16.85 -13.13 -11.34
N VAL A 136 -17.68 -12.88 -12.36
CA VAL A 136 -17.97 -13.87 -13.39
C VAL A 136 -16.88 -13.81 -14.47
N LYS A 137 -16.49 -14.96 -15.04
CA LYS A 137 -15.34 -15.11 -15.96
C LYS A 137 -15.35 -14.14 -17.15
N ASP A 138 -16.52 -13.73 -17.62
CA ASP A 138 -16.70 -12.82 -18.76
C ASP A 138 -16.64 -11.32 -18.38
N SER A 139 -16.46 -11.00 -17.10
CA SER A 139 -16.51 -9.60 -16.59
C SER A 139 -15.22 -8.81 -16.83
N PHE A 140 -14.12 -9.50 -17.18
CA PHE A 140 -12.81 -8.87 -17.36
C PHE A 140 -12.46 -8.82 -18.85
N VAL A 141 -13.01 -7.84 -19.57
CA VAL A 141 -12.71 -7.66 -21.01
C VAL A 141 -11.31 -7.04 -21.23
N GLN A 142 -10.68 -6.45 -20.21
CA GLN A 142 -9.43 -5.68 -20.36
C GLN A 142 -8.33 -5.94 -19.32
N GLY A 143 -8.37 -7.07 -18.59
CA GLY A 143 -7.24 -7.50 -17.74
C GLY A 143 -6.98 -6.67 -16.47
N GLN A 144 -7.73 -5.59 -16.23
CA GLN A 144 -7.83 -4.93 -14.93
C GLN A 144 -9.26 -5.07 -14.40
N GLY A 145 -9.40 -5.50 -13.15
CA GLY A 145 -10.69 -5.56 -12.50
C GLY A 145 -11.31 -4.19 -12.27
N PRO A 146 -12.62 -4.12 -12.03
CA PRO A 146 -13.26 -2.88 -11.64
C PRO A 146 -12.55 -2.35 -10.38
N ARG A 147 -12.08 -1.10 -10.45
CA ARG A 147 -11.64 -0.36 -9.27
C ARG A 147 -12.88 -0.12 -8.41
N ASP A 148 -12.94 -0.80 -7.27
CA ASP A 148 -14.06 -0.78 -6.36
C ASP A 148 -13.57 -0.38 -4.97
N ASN A 149 -14.07 0.76 -4.49
CA ASN A 149 -13.80 1.27 -3.14
C ASN A 149 -15.03 1.13 -2.23
N THR A 150 -16.02 0.32 -2.62
CA THR A 150 -17.23 0.14 -1.81
C THR A 150 -16.90 -0.53 -0.49
N THR A 151 -17.59 -0.06 0.55
CA THR A 151 -17.57 -0.69 1.86
C THR A 151 -18.93 -1.33 2.11
N ASN A 152 -18.95 -2.66 2.20
CA ASN A 152 -20.13 -3.45 2.56
C ASN A 152 -19.93 -4.02 3.96
N HIS A 153 -20.91 -3.80 4.85
CA HIS A 153 -20.88 -4.31 6.21
C HIS A 153 -22.23 -4.88 6.61
N VAL A 154 -22.22 -5.97 7.38
CA VAL A 154 -23.41 -6.53 8.03
C VAL A 154 -23.07 -6.96 9.46
N ASP A 155 -23.90 -6.58 10.43
CA ASP A 155 -23.63 -6.88 11.85
C ASP A 155 -23.83 -8.36 12.19
N GLU A 156 -24.89 -8.98 11.68
CA GLU A 156 -25.23 -10.38 11.91
C GLU A 156 -25.86 -11.02 10.68
N ILE A 157 -25.41 -12.22 10.33
CA ILE A 157 -25.98 -13.08 9.31
C ILE A 157 -26.49 -14.34 10.01
N ASP A 158 -27.80 -14.57 9.96
CA ASP A 158 -28.43 -15.82 10.41
C ASP A 158 -29.15 -16.47 9.22
N GLY A 159 -28.51 -17.51 8.68
CA GLY A 159 -28.95 -18.17 7.45
C GLY A 159 -29.46 -19.60 7.68
N GLY A 160 -30.69 -19.89 7.27
CA GLY A 160 -31.21 -21.27 7.22
C GLY A 160 -30.49 -22.15 6.17
N GLU A 161 -30.68 -23.48 6.21
CA GLU A 161 -29.97 -24.47 5.35
C GLU A 161 -29.97 -24.18 3.84
N LYS A 162 -30.96 -23.45 3.32
CA LYS A 162 -31.08 -23.11 1.89
C LYS A 162 -30.79 -21.64 1.57
N SER A 163 -30.34 -20.87 2.57
CA SER A 163 -30.03 -19.46 2.37
C SER A 163 -28.66 -19.27 1.71
N ARG A 164 -28.56 -18.25 0.85
CA ARG A 164 -27.32 -17.78 0.24
C ARG A 164 -27.19 -16.29 0.50
N VAL A 165 -26.08 -15.86 1.08
CA VAL A 165 -25.82 -14.45 1.42
C VAL A 165 -24.48 -14.04 0.81
N ASN A 166 -24.46 -12.93 0.07
CA ASN A 166 -23.23 -12.34 -0.45
C ASN A 166 -23.06 -10.94 0.13
N VAL A 167 -21.96 -10.70 0.83
CA VAL A 167 -21.55 -9.40 1.35
C VAL A 167 -20.42 -8.89 0.48
N GLY A 168 -20.77 -8.14 -0.56
CA GLY A 168 -19.84 -7.56 -1.52
C GLY A 168 -20.47 -7.36 -2.89
N ASN A 169 -19.77 -6.67 -3.79
CA ASN A 169 -20.29 -6.42 -5.14
C ASN A 169 -20.21 -7.67 -6.03
N THR A 170 -21.17 -7.80 -6.95
CA THR A 170 -21.16 -8.83 -8.00
C THR A 170 -20.93 -8.17 -9.35
N TYR A 171 -19.94 -8.64 -10.09
CA TYR A 171 -19.58 -8.15 -11.42
C TYR A 171 -19.80 -9.27 -12.44
N GLY A 172 -20.59 -8.98 -13.48
CA GLY A 172 -20.92 -9.91 -14.57
C GLY A 172 -22.22 -10.69 -14.41
N GLY A 173 -22.44 -11.67 -15.31
CA GLY A 173 -23.69 -12.44 -15.51
C GLY A 173 -24.02 -13.46 -14.41
N LYS A 174 -24.35 -14.71 -14.81
CA LYS A 174 -24.73 -15.77 -13.87
C LYS A 174 -23.56 -16.15 -12.92
N GLY A 175 -23.79 -16.17 -11.61
CA GLY A 175 -22.73 -16.20 -10.58
C GLY A 175 -23.14 -16.88 -9.26
N PHE A 176 -22.63 -16.43 -8.11
CA PHE A 176 -22.96 -16.94 -6.75
C PHE A 176 -24.48 -17.17 -6.51
N TRP A 177 -25.31 -16.41 -7.22
CA TRP A 177 -26.76 -16.42 -7.16
C TRP A 177 -27.44 -17.50 -8.02
N ASP A 178 -26.69 -18.26 -8.83
CA ASP A 178 -27.20 -19.30 -9.74
C ASP A 178 -26.98 -20.74 -9.28
#